data_AF-A0A961F6J8-F1
#
_entry.id   AF-A0A961F6J8-F1
#
_cell.length_a   1.000
_cell.length_b   1.000
_cell.length_c   1.000
_cell.angle_alpha   90.00
_cell.angle_beta   90.00
_cell.angle_gamma   90.00
#
_symmetry.space_group_name_H-M   'P 1'
#
loop_
_entity.id
_entity.type
_entity.pdbx_description
1 polymer ?
#
loop_
_entity_poly.entity_id
_entity_poly.type
_entity_poly.pdbx_seq_one_letter_code
_entity_poly.pdbx_strand_id
1 'polypeptide(L)'
;MSRAAINRICAALPGAEVSDPWGGGHDAWKVGGKMFACIGAEGTGVSVKTADVETAQMLIAAGIGRRAPYFHRSWLLLPLDAPEDELR
;
A
#
# COMPACT_ATOMS: atom_id res chain seq x y z
N MET A 1 -10.89 -2.61 -7.43
CA MET A 1 -10.65 -3.22 -6.10
C MET A 1 -11.28 -2.38 -4.97
N SER A 2 -11.52 -2.99 -3.81
CA SER A 2 -12.05 -2.32 -2.63
C SER A 2 -11.09 -2.44 -1.45
N ARG A 3 -11.22 -1.59 -0.43
CA ARG A 3 -10.48 -1.69 0.84
C ARG A 3 -10.50 -3.12 1.42
N ALA A 4 -11.65 -3.79 1.35
CA ALA A 4 -11.81 -5.17 1.81
C ALA A 4 -10.97 -6.19 1.01
N ALA A 5 -10.79 -5.99 -0.29
CA ALA A 5 -9.97 -6.87 -1.11
C ALA A 5 -8.48 -6.74 -0.77
N ILE A 6 -7.99 -5.51 -0.61
CA ILE A 6 -6.60 -5.24 -0.21
C ILE A 6 -6.33 -5.82 1.19
N ASN A 7 -7.26 -5.62 2.13
CA ASN A 7 -7.12 -6.18 3.48
C ASN A 7 -7.06 -7.71 3.45
N ARG A 8 -7.81 -8.37 2.55
CA ARG A 8 -7.74 -9.82 2.36
C ARG A 8 -6.38 -10.27 1.81
N ILE A 9 -5.82 -9.55 0.83
CA ILE A 9 -4.50 -9.83 0.27
C ILE A 9 -3.43 -9.70 1.37
N CYS A 10 -3.44 -8.59 2.10
CA CYS A 10 -2.46 -8.34 3.15
C CYS A 10 -2.58 -9.35 4.30
N ALA A 11 -3.80 -9.72 4.71
CA ALA A 11 -4.04 -10.73 5.75
C ALA A 11 -3.53 -12.13 5.39
N ALA A 12 -3.38 -12.45 4.10
CA ALA A 12 -2.88 -13.75 3.65
C ALA A 12 -1.34 -13.87 3.75
N LEU A 13 -0.63 -12.76 3.97
CA LEU A 13 0.83 -12.78 4.08
C LEU A 13 1.26 -13.32 5.46
N PRO A 14 2.17 -14.31 5.53
CA PRO A 14 2.62 -14.88 6.80
C PRO A 14 3.20 -13.83 7.75
N GLY A 15 2.68 -13.77 8.98
CA GLY A 15 3.11 -12.82 10.00
C GLY A 15 2.66 -11.38 9.75
N ALA A 16 1.69 -11.17 8.86
CA ALA A 16 1.09 -9.87 8.65
C ALA A 16 0.15 -9.47 9.79
N GLU A 17 0.30 -8.23 10.23
CA GLU A 17 -0.51 -7.62 11.27
C GLU A 17 -1.04 -6.27 10.77
N VAL A 18 -2.26 -5.91 11.14
CA VAL A 18 -2.85 -4.60 10.85
C VAL A 18 -2.99 -3.80 12.13
N SER A 19 -2.74 -2.50 12.03
CA SER A 19 -2.87 -1.54 13.13
C SER A 19 -3.40 -0.21 12.62
N ASP A 20 -4.04 0.56 13.50
CA ASP A 20 -4.40 1.96 13.25
C ASP A 20 -3.57 2.87 14.17
N PRO A 21 -2.29 3.11 13.83
CA PRO A 21 -1.36 3.81 14.74
C PRO A 21 -1.71 5.29 14.93
N TRP A 22 -2.62 5.83 14.13
CA TRP A 22 -3.04 7.23 14.18
C TRP A 22 -4.48 7.41 14.70
N GLY A 23 -5.20 6.32 15.01
CA GLY A 23 -6.56 6.36 15.55
C GLY A 23 -7.60 6.97 14.61
N GLY A 24 -7.36 6.91 13.31
CA GLY A 24 -8.15 7.58 12.27
C GLY A 24 -8.82 6.65 11.27
N GLY A 25 -8.83 5.33 11.49
CA GLY A 25 -9.34 4.34 10.55
C GLY A 25 -8.33 3.95 9.46
N HIS A 26 -7.03 4.04 9.75
CA HIS A 26 -6.00 3.59 8.84
C HIS A 26 -5.81 2.08 8.93
N ASP A 27 -5.59 1.42 7.81
CA ASP A 27 -5.11 0.03 7.79
C ASP A 27 -3.60 0.06 7.55
N ALA A 28 -2.79 0.13 8.60
CA ALA A 28 -1.33 0.06 8.50
C ALA A 28 -0.86 -1.39 8.69
N TRP A 29 -0.52 -2.03 7.56
CA TRP A 29 -0.10 -3.43 7.48
C TRP A 29 1.41 -3.58 7.65
N LYS A 30 1.82 -4.53 8.49
CA LYS A 30 3.21 -4.77 8.90
C LYS A 30 3.56 -6.25 8.91
N VAL A 31 4.85 -6.56 8.69
CA VAL A 31 5.45 -7.87 9.01
C VAL A 31 6.68 -7.62 9.87
N GLY A 32 6.79 -8.29 11.02
CA GLY A 32 7.91 -8.10 11.95
C GLY A 32 8.10 -6.63 12.37
N GLY A 33 7.00 -5.91 12.57
CA GLY A 33 7.00 -4.49 12.95
C GLY A 33 7.30 -3.49 11.82
N LYS A 34 7.60 -3.94 10.59
CA LYS A 34 7.89 -3.07 9.44
C LYS A 34 6.69 -2.94 8.52
N MET A 35 6.27 -1.72 8.21
CA MET A 35 5.13 -1.48 7.31
C MET A 35 5.45 -1.83 5.86
N PHE A 36 4.49 -2.47 5.19
CA PHE A 36 4.57 -2.78 3.76
C PHE A 36 3.38 -2.26 2.95
N ALA A 37 2.22 -2.04 3.58
CA ALA A 37 1.05 -1.44 2.96
C ALA A 37 0.29 -0.52 3.94
N CYS A 38 -0.34 0.53 3.42
CA CYS A 38 -1.16 1.45 4.21
C CYS A 38 -2.35 1.95 3.39
N ILE A 39 -3.55 1.85 3.95
CA ILE A 39 -4.76 2.49 3.42
C ILE A 39 -5.13 3.64 4.34
N GLY A 40 -5.20 4.86 3.78
CA GLY A 40 -5.64 6.04 4.49
C GLY A 40 -7.14 6.02 4.81
N ALA A 41 -7.57 6.81 5.79
CA ALA A 41 -8.97 6.89 6.22
C ALA A 41 -9.96 7.20 5.08
N GLU A 42 -9.57 8.08 4.14
CA GLU A 42 -10.39 8.43 2.97
C GLU A 42 -10.51 7.29 1.94
N GLY A 43 -9.68 6.24 2.05
CA GLY A 43 -9.76 5.08 1.18
C GLY A 43 -9.47 5.36 -0.29
N THR A 44 -8.70 6.41 -0.62
CA THR A 44 -8.45 6.82 -2.02
C THR A 44 -7.49 5.89 -2.78
N GLY A 45 -6.86 4.93 -2.09
CA GLY A 45 -5.93 3.95 -2.65
C GLY A 45 -5.13 3.23 -1.56
N VAL A 46 -4.19 2.39 -1.97
CA VAL A 46 -3.23 1.73 -1.07
C VAL A 46 -1.82 2.22 -1.35
N SER A 47 -1.13 2.69 -0.31
CA SER A 47 0.29 2.98 -0.36
C SER A 47 1.08 1.71 -0.09
N VAL A 48 1.92 1.26 -1.02
CA VAL A 48 2.72 0.05 -0.92
C VAL A 48 4.22 0.36 -0.95
N LYS A 49 4.99 -0.42 -0.20
CA LYS A 49 6.44 -0.33 -0.16
C LYS A 49 7.04 -1.01 -1.39
N THR A 50 7.87 -0.31 -2.15
CA THR A 50 8.68 -0.91 -3.23
C THR A 50 10.05 -1.36 -2.71
N ALA A 51 10.74 -2.19 -3.50
CA ALA A 51 12.10 -2.62 -3.20
C ALA A 51 13.05 -1.44 -2.96
N ASP A 52 12.97 -0.44 -3.84
CA ASP A 52 13.78 0.78 -3.78
C ASP A 52 13.09 1.97 -4.47
N VAL A 53 13.81 3.08 -4.52
CA VAL A 53 13.35 4.35 -5.10
C VAL A 53 13.24 4.28 -6.61
N GLU A 54 14.16 3.57 -7.25
CA GLU A 54 14.22 3.42 -8.70
C GLU A 54 12.99 2.66 -9.19
N THR A 55 12.64 1.57 -8.51
CA THR A 55 11.42 0.80 -8.77
C THR A 55 10.17 1.67 -8.63
N ALA A 56 10.06 2.48 -7.57
CA ALA A 56 8.91 3.38 -7.39
C ALA A 56 8.83 4.42 -8.52
N GLN A 57 9.95 5.00 -8.92
CA GLN A 57 10.00 5.98 -10.00
C GLN A 57 9.65 5.37 -11.35
N MET A 58 10.14 4.16 -11.64
CA MET A 58 9.79 3.40 -12.85
C MET A 58 8.29 3.15 -12.93
N LEU A 59 7.65 2.67 -11.85
CA LEU A 59 6.21 2.39 -11.83
C LEU A 59 5.36 3.67 -11.97
N ILE A 60 5.81 4.78 -11.38
CA ILE A 60 5.16 6.09 -11.57
C ILE A 60 5.28 6.56 -13.02
N ALA A 61 6.48 6.43 -13.62
CA ALA A 61 6.71 6.81 -15.01
C ALA A 61 5.90 5.96 -15.99
N ALA A 62 5.67 4.69 -15.66
CA ALA A 62 4.82 3.76 -16.41
C ALA A 62 3.31 4.00 -16.19
N GLY A 63 2.92 4.91 -15.28
CA GLY A 63 1.52 5.24 -15.01
C GLY A 63 0.78 4.21 -14.13
N ILE A 64 1.49 3.25 -13.53
CA ILE A 64 0.88 2.21 -12.67
C ILE A 64 0.33 2.80 -11.37
N GLY A 65 0.99 3.82 -10.84
CA GLY A 65 0.55 4.51 -9.64
C GLY A 65 1.13 5.92 -9.53
N ARG A 66 0.92 6.54 -8.36
CA ARG A 66 1.38 7.90 -8.07
C ARG A 66 2.24 7.93 -6.82
N ARG A 67 2.96 9.04 -6.60
CA ARG A 67 3.73 9.24 -5.37
C ARG A 67 2.83 9.10 -4.14
N ALA A 68 3.20 8.22 -3.21
CA ALA A 68 2.48 8.07 -1.95
C ALA A 68 2.67 9.31 -1.06
N PRO A 69 1.59 10.05 -0.72
CA PRO A 69 1.68 11.20 0.19
C PRO A 69 2.21 10.78 1.57
N TYR A 70 3.04 11.61 2.19
CA TYR A 70 3.60 11.39 3.54
C TYR A 70 4.57 10.20 3.70
N PHE A 71 4.78 9.40 2.64
CA PHE A 71 5.74 8.30 2.66
C PHE A 71 7.08 8.68 2.02
N HIS A 72 8.12 7.92 2.37
CA HIS A 72 9.41 8.01 1.70
C HIS A 72 9.27 7.72 0.20
N ARG A 73 10.15 8.27 -0.64
CA ARG A 73 10.16 8.14 -2.11
C ARG A 73 10.20 6.71 -2.70
N SER A 74 10.38 5.68 -1.88
CA SER A 74 10.24 4.26 -2.27
C SER A 74 8.89 3.68 -1.87
N TRP A 75 7.85 4.50 -1.93
CA TRP A 75 6.47 4.09 -1.71
C TRP A 75 5.62 4.61 -2.86
N LEU A 76 4.68 3.76 -3.28
CA LEU A 76 3.79 3.97 -4.40
C LEU A 76 2.35 3.95 -3.89
N LEU A 77 1.52 4.89 -4.34
CA LEU A 77 0.08 4.85 -4.11
C LEU A 77 -0.60 4.28 -5.35
N LEU A 78 -1.13 3.07 -5.19
CA LEU A 78 -1.94 2.39 -6.19
C LEU A 78 -3.41 2.79 -6.01
N PRO A 79 -4.10 3.20 -7.09
CA PRO A 79 -5.50 3.51 -7.02
C PRO A 79 -6.30 2.22 -6.79
N LEU A 80 -7.45 2.34 -6.13
CA LEU A 80 -8.28 1.18 -5.83
C LEU A 80 -8.81 0.47 -7.07
N ASP A 81 -8.82 1.07 -8.26
CA ASP A 81 -9.25 0.45 -9.51
C ASP A 81 -8.11 -0.26 -10.28
N ALA A 82 -6.90 -0.31 -9.73
CA ALA A 82 -5.79 -1.04 -10.33
C ALA A 82 -6.14 -2.52 -10.60
N PRO A 83 -5.61 -3.11 -11.68
CA PRO A 83 -5.74 -4.54 -11.96
C PRO A 83 -5.27 -5.41 -10.79
N GLU A 84 -5.89 -6.58 -10.58
CA GLU A 84 -5.58 -7.45 -9.43
C GLU A 84 -4.16 -8.01 -9.46
N ASP A 85 -3.62 -8.22 -10.66
CA ASP A 85 -2.28 -8.71 -10.94
C ASP A 85 -1.18 -7.70 -10.56
N GLU A 86 -1.45 -6.40 -10.61
CA GLU A 86 -0.51 -5.35 -10.16
C GLU A 86 -0.41 -5.26 -8.62
N LEU A 87 -1.28 -5.96 -7.88
CA LEU A 87 -1.34 -5.91 -6.41
C LEU A 87 -0.74 -7.15 -5.71
N ARG A 88 -0.35 -8.19 -6.46
CA ARG A 88 0.28 -9.42 -5.94
C ARG A 88 1.79 -9.40 -6.13
#